data_AF-A0A8T3LW37-F1
#
_entry.id   AF-A0A8T3LW37-F1
#
_cell.length_a   1.000
_cell.length_b   1.000
_cell.length_c   1.000
_cell.angle_alpha   90.00
_cell.angle_beta   90.00
_cell.angle_gamma   90.00
#
_symmetry.space_group_name_H-M   'P 1'
#
loop_
_entity.id
_entity.type
_entity.pdbx_description
1 polymer ?
#
loop_
_entity_poly.entity_id
_entity_poly.type
_entity_poly.pdbx_seq_one_letter_code
_entity_poly.pdbx_strand_id
1 'polypeptide(L)'
;MRRPLLAWSLILYGVLGFALVLGGAMIGLELASRIERLATTADGTLAAAVRSTDAAADAFTNVDGSLSEAETSAAAAGALARDASGTLASLARAMELSVFGAQPLLPLAGEFDASAEQASALGETLDRVGGSLGATRTDVTSIGTELDELSVQLAGLRDANGSGGTAPPLRPFVILLLSWLLVPAVGGLLAGLALLRRPRTSP
;
A
#
# COMPACT_ATOMS: atom_id res chain seq x y z
N MET A 1 -71.93 -13.54 -10.52
CA MET A 1 -70.75 -13.89 -11.34
C MET A 1 -69.41 -13.28 -10.88
N ARG A 2 -69.33 -12.42 -9.85
CA ARG A 2 -68.08 -11.70 -9.48
C ARG A 2 -67.11 -12.44 -8.54
N ARG A 3 -67.58 -13.43 -7.77
CA ARG A 3 -66.76 -14.22 -6.83
C ARG A 3 -65.62 -15.05 -7.46
N PRO A 4 -65.81 -15.77 -8.59
CA PRO A 4 -64.71 -16.55 -9.18
C PRO A 4 -63.59 -15.67 -9.74
N LEU A 5 -63.92 -14.47 -10.26
CA LEU A 5 -62.94 -13.49 -10.74
C LEU A 5 -62.05 -12.96 -9.61
N LEU A 6 -62.62 -12.66 -8.44
CA LEU A 6 -61.88 -12.22 -7.25
C LEU A 6 -60.95 -13.31 -6.70
N ALA A 7 -61.39 -14.57 -6.69
CA ALA A 7 -60.56 -15.69 -6.26
C ALA A 7 -59.37 -15.90 -7.21
N TRP A 8 -59.61 -15.81 -8.52
CA TRP A 8 -58.55 -15.94 -9.53
C TRP A 8 -57.53 -14.79 -9.46
N SER A 9 -57.97 -13.55 -9.26
CA SER A 9 -57.05 -12.41 -9.10
C SER A 9 -56.17 -12.55 -7.85
N LEU A 10 -56.69 -13.12 -6.76
CA LEU A 10 -55.94 -13.32 -5.52
C LEU A 10 -54.89 -14.44 -5.65
N ILE A 11 -55.23 -15.53 -6.36
CA ILE A 11 -54.29 -16.59 -6.68
C ILE A 11 -53.18 -16.07 -7.59
N LEU A 12 -53.53 -15.32 -8.65
CA LEU A 12 -52.54 -14.75 -9.57
C LEU A 12 -51.59 -13.80 -8.82
N TYR A 13 -52.11 -12.98 -7.92
CA TYR A 13 -51.30 -12.11 -7.06
C TYR A 13 -50.36 -12.90 -6.14
N GLY A 14 -50.85 -13.98 -5.51
CA GLY A 14 -50.02 -14.86 -4.69
C GLY A 14 -48.92 -15.58 -5.46
N VAL A 15 -49.22 -16.09 -6.66
CA VAL A 15 -48.23 -16.73 -7.55
C VAL A 15 -47.19 -15.73 -8.03
N LEU A 16 -47.60 -14.52 -8.42
CA LEU A 16 -46.69 -13.46 -8.84
C LEU A 16 -45.77 -13.02 -7.69
N GLY A 17 -46.32 -12.84 -6.49
CA GLY A 17 -45.55 -12.54 -5.29
C GLY A 17 -44.56 -13.64 -4.95
N PHE A 18 -44.96 -14.91 -5.02
CA PHE A 18 -44.07 -16.05 -4.80
C PHE A 18 -42.95 -16.13 -5.84
N ALA A 19 -43.26 -15.88 -7.12
CA ALA A 19 -42.26 -15.83 -8.19
C ALA A 19 -41.24 -14.69 -7.97
N LEU A 20 -41.70 -13.52 -7.50
CA LEU A 20 -40.84 -12.40 -7.10
C LEU A 20 -39.93 -12.76 -5.91
N VAL A 21 -40.44 -13.47 -4.91
CA VAL A 21 -39.62 -13.99 -3.79
C VAL A 21 -38.57 -14.96 -4.30
N LEU A 22 -38.93 -15.94 -5.13
CA LEU A 22 -37.97 -16.92 -5.65
C LEU A 22 -36.88 -16.26 -6.51
N GLY A 23 -37.27 -15.36 -7.42
CA GLY A 23 -36.34 -14.62 -8.27
C GLY A 23 -35.42 -13.70 -7.45
N GLY A 24 -36.00 -12.97 -6.51
CA GLY A 24 -35.26 -12.11 -5.59
C GLY A 24 -34.32 -12.91 -4.67
N ALA A 25 -34.71 -14.12 -4.26
CA ALA A 25 -33.87 -14.99 -3.45
C ALA A 25 -32.66 -15.50 -4.24
N MET A 26 -32.84 -16.01 -5.46
CA MET A 26 -31.72 -16.48 -6.28
C MET A 26 -30.72 -15.35 -6.55
N ILE A 27 -31.19 -14.20 -7.02
CA ILE A 27 -30.31 -13.09 -7.42
C ILE A 27 -29.75 -12.37 -6.19
N GLY A 28 -30.59 -12.10 -5.19
CA GLY A 28 -30.23 -11.30 -4.02
C GLY A 28 -29.22 -12.01 -3.11
N LEU A 29 -29.39 -13.32 -2.85
CA LEU A 29 -28.42 -14.05 -2.02
C LEU A 29 -27.07 -14.19 -2.71
N GLU A 30 -27.05 -14.42 -4.03
CA GLU A 30 -25.79 -14.52 -4.77
C GLU A 30 -25.07 -13.17 -4.81
N LEU A 31 -25.78 -12.07 -5.13
CA LEU A 31 -25.22 -10.73 -5.16
C LEU A 31 -24.69 -10.31 -3.78
N ALA A 32 -25.45 -10.55 -2.71
CA ALA A 32 -25.00 -10.30 -1.34
C ALA A 32 -23.70 -11.06 -1.02
N SER A 33 -23.61 -12.33 -1.40
CA SER A 33 -22.40 -13.14 -1.16
C SER A 33 -21.18 -12.64 -1.95
N ARG A 34 -21.39 -12.15 -3.18
CA ARG A 34 -20.32 -11.57 -4.00
C ARG A 34 -19.82 -10.25 -3.39
N ILE A 35 -20.73 -9.40 -2.92
CA ILE A 35 -20.39 -8.13 -2.27
C ILE A 35 -19.63 -8.38 -0.96
N GLU A 36 -20.10 -9.31 -0.12
CA GLU A 36 -19.42 -9.67 1.14
C GLU A 36 -18.01 -10.21 0.88
N ARG A 37 -17.83 -11.07 -0.12
CA ARG A 37 -16.51 -11.57 -0.53
C ARG A 37 -15.62 -10.44 -1.04
N LEU A 38 -16.14 -9.58 -1.91
CA LEU A 38 -15.38 -8.46 -2.47
C LEU A 38 -14.94 -7.48 -1.36
N ALA A 39 -15.81 -7.17 -0.42
CA ALA A 39 -15.49 -6.32 0.73
C ALA A 39 -14.40 -6.95 1.61
N THR A 40 -14.51 -8.26 1.89
CA THR A 40 -13.50 -8.98 2.68
C THR A 40 -12.14 -9.04 1.96
N THR A 41 -12.15 -9.29 0.65
CA THR A 41 -10.93 -9.28 -0.17
C THR A 41 -10.33 -7.88 -0.24
N ALA A 42 -11.14 -6.84 -0.42
CA ALA A 42 -10.68 -5.46 -0.45
C ALA A 42 -10.03 -5.05 0.88
N ASP A 43 -10.63 -5.36 2.03
CA ASP A 43 -10.03 -5.07 3.34
C ASP A 43 -8.71 -5.85 3.54
N GLY A 44 -8.66 -7.12 3.13
CA GLY A 44 -7.43 -7.92 3.17
C GLY A 44 -6.31 -7.34 2.29
N THR A 45 -6.64 -6.90 1.07
CA THR A 45 -5.70 -6.24 0.16
C THR A 45 -5.23 -4.89 0.72
N LEU A 46 -6.14 -4.09 1.29
CA LEU A 46 -5.81 -2.80 1.85
C LEU A 46 -4.92 -2.92 3.10
N ALA A 47 -5.21 -3.89 3.97
CA ALA A 47 -4.37 -4.21 5.13
C ALA A 47 -3.00 -4.77 4.75
N ALA A 48 -2.89 -5.48 3.62
CA ALA A 48 -1.61 -5.91 3.06
C ALA A 48 -0.84 -4.71 2.47
N ALA A 49 -1.53 -3.80 1.79
CA ALA A 49 -0.94 -2.59 1.23
C ALA A 49 -0.39 -1.68 2.34
N VAL A 50 -1.16 -1.38 3.39
CA VAL A 50 -0.69 -0.59 4.55
C VAL A 50 0.58 -1.19 5.15
N ARG A 51 0.58 -2.49 5.47
CA ARG A 51 1.77 -3.16 6.02
C ARG A 51 2.97 -3.13 5.07
N SER A 52 2.73 -3.24 3.77
CA SER A 52 3.80 -3.16 2.76
C SER A 52 4.38 -1.74 2.67
N THR A 53 3.55 -0.72 2.78
CA THR A 53 3.98 0.69 2.78
C THR A 53 4.75 1.01 4.05
N ASP A 54 4.29 0.56 5.22
CA ASP A 54 5.00 0.75 6.49
C ASP A 54 6.37 0.06 6.46
N ALA A 55 6.44 -1.18 5.98
CA ALA A 55 7.71 -1.90 5.84
C ALA A 55 8.67 -1.21 4.84
N ALA A 56 8.12 -0.56 3.81
CA ALA A 56 8.92 0.24 2.89
C ALA A 56 9.46 1.50 3.58
N ALA A 57 8.64 2.23 4.34
CA ALA A 57 9.06 3.40 5.10
C ALA A 57 10.18 3.06 6.12
N ASP A 58 10.04 1.94 6.84
CA ASP A 58 11.08 1.42 7.73
C ASP A 58 12.39 1.10 6.97
N ALA A 59 12.28 0.49 5.79
CA ALA A 59 13.44 0.19 4.95
C ALA A 59 14.16 1.48 4.52
N PHE A 60 13.43 2.52 4.12
CA PHE A 60 14.03 3.81 3.76
C PHE A 60 14.69 4.52 4.94
N THR A 61 14.13 4.39 6.15
CA THR A 61 14.77 4.89 7.39
C THR A 61 16.11 4.21 7.65
N ASN A 62 16.19 2.89 7.45
CA ASN A 62 17.45 2.15 7.59
C ASN A 62 18.47 2.52 6.49
N VAL A 63 17.99 2.80 5.27
CA VAL A 63 18.83 3.28 4.18
C VAL A 63 19.38 4.68 4.49
N ASP A 64 18.59 5.60 5.07
CA ASP A 64 19.06 6.92 5.51
C ASP A 64 20.24 6.79 6.49
N GLY A 65 20.10 5.92 7.51
CA GLY A 65 21.17 5.64 8.45
C GLY A 65 22.44 5.12 7.77
N SER A 66 22.28 4.14 6.86
CA SER A 66 23.40 3.56 6.10
C SER A 66 24.09 4.59 5.20
N LEU A 67 23.32 5.49 4.58
CA LEU A 67 23.85 6.58 3.75
C LEU A 67 24.59 7.62 4.59
N SER A 68 24.09 7.94 5.79
CA SER A 68 24.76 8.85 6.73
C SER A 68 26.11 8.29 7.19
N GLU A 69 26.18 6.99 7.46
CA GLU A 69 27.43 6.31 7.81
C GLU A 69 28.41 6.30 6.63
N ALA A 70 27.92 6.02 5.42
CA ALA A 70 28.73 6.05 4.20
C ALA A 70 29.28 7.46 3.90
N GLU A 71 28.47 8.51 4.08
CA GLU A 71 28.90 9.91 3.92
C GLU A 71 30.02 10.26 4.91
N THR A 72 29.84 9.89 6.19
CA THR A 72 30.85 10.10 7.23
C THR A 72 32.15 9.36 6.91
N SER A 73 32.04 8.11 6.45
CA SER A 73 33.19 7.30 6.06
C SER A 73 33.92 7.89 4.84
N ALA A 74 33.18 8.39 3.84
CA ALA A 74 33.76 9.04 2.66
C ALA A 74 34.49 10.33 3.04
N ALA A 75 33.89 11.14 3.93
CA ALA A 75 34.52 12.37 4.43
C ALA A 75 35.83 12.07 5.21
N ALA A 76 35.81 11.05 6.08
CA ALA A 76 36.99 10.62 6.82
C ALA A 76 38.10 10.12 5.88
N ALA A 77 37.75 9.32 4.87
CA ALA A 77 38.69 8.85 3.86
C ALA A 77 39.26 10.01 3.02
N GLY A 78 38.42 11.01 2.68
CA GLY A 78 38.85 12.20 1.95
C GLY A 78 39.81 13.08 2.75
N ALA A 79 39.58 13.22 4.07
CA ALA A 79 40.51 13.88 4.98
C ALA A 79 41.85 13.13 5.05
N LEU A 80 41.82 11.80 5.23
CA LEU A 80 43.03 10.98 5.27
C LEU A 80 43.84 11.07 3.96
N ALA A 81 43.16 11.09 2.80
CA ALA A 81 43.81 11.22 1.51
C ALA A 81 44.52 12.58 1.35
N ARG A 82 43.93 13.66 1.86
CA ARG A 82 44.55 15.00 1.92
C ARG A 82 45.75 15.05 2.86
N ASP A 83 45.64 14.43 4.03
CA ASP A 83 46.75 14.36 5.00
C ASP A 83 47.93 13.55 4.43
N ALA A 84 47.63 12.44 3.74
CA ALA A 84 48.61 11.65 3.03
C ALA A 84 49.27 12.46 1.90
N SER A 85 48.48 13.19 1.10
CA SER A 85 48.98 14.11 0.08
C SER A 85 49.96 15.13 0.66
N GLY A 86 49.57 15.83 1.73
CA GLY A 86 50.42 16.82 2.39
C GLY A 86 51.72 16.22 2.96
N THR A 87 51.64 15.00 3.50
CA THR A 87 52.81 14.26 3.99
C THR A 87 53.76 13.89 2.86
N LEU A 88 53.24 13.33 1.76
CA LEU A 88 54.02 12.95 0.57
C LEU A 88 54.69 14.17 -0.07
N ALA A 89 53.95 15.28 -0.23
CA ALA A 89 54.50 16.53 -0.76
C ALA A 89 55.58 17.14 0.17
N SER A 90 55.47 16.94 1.48
CA SER A 90 56.49 17.37 2.44
C SER A 90 57.74 16.49 2.37
N LEU A 91 57.58 15.18 2.18
CA LEU A 91 58.68 14.24 1.95
C LEU A 91 59.40 14.52 0.63
N ALA A 92 58.66 14.81 -0.45
CA ALA A 92 59.22 15.20 -1.74
C ALA A 92 60.16 16.41 -1.59
N ARG A 93 59.67 17.48 -0.94
CA ARG A 93 60.47 18.69 -0.66
C ARG A 93 61.70 18.41 0.22
N ALA A 94 61.59 17.50 1.20
CA ALA A 94 62.73 17.12 2.03
C ALA A 94 63.81 16.35 1.25
N MET A 95 63.44 15.62 0.20
CA MET A 95 64.34 14.85 -0.67
C MET A 95 65.10 15.71 -1.70
N GLU A 96 64.71 16.97 -1.92
CA GLU A 96 65.40 17.90 -2.83
C GLU A 96 66.76 18.41 -2.31
N LEU A 97 67.18 17.96 -1.12
CA LEU A 97 68.41 18.39 -0.45
C LEU A 97 69.66 18.00 -1.26
N SER A 98 70.42 19.01 -1.69
CA SER A 98 71.66 18.81 -2.45
C SER A 98 72.85 18.57 -1.52
N VAL A 99 73.61 17.51 -1.77
CA VAL A 99 74.86 17.22 -1.05
C VAL A 99 76.01 17.29 -2.05
N PHE A 100 76.87 18.30 -1.90
CA PHE A 100 77.99 18.59 -2.81
C PHE A 100 77.58 18.75 -4.30
N GLY A 101 76.39 19.27 -4.59
CA GLY A 101 75.93 19.53 -5.95
C GLY A 101 75.34 18.32 -6.69
N ALA A 102 75.36 17.14 -6.09
CA ALA A 102 74.63 15.97 -6.58
C ALA A 102 73.27 15.86 -5.89
N GLN A 103 72.22 15.53 -6.65
CA GLN A 103 70.86 15.26 -6.15
C GLN A 103 70.46 13.82 -6.48
N PRO A 104 71.05 12.80 -5.82
CA PRO A 104 70.78 11.40 -6.13
C PRO A 104 69.33 10.98 -5.84
N LEU A 105 68.60 11.74 -5.01
CA LEU A 105 67.22 11.46 -4.60
C LEU A 105 66.18 12.22 -5.44
N LEU A 106 66.60 13.02 -6.42
CA LEU A 106 65.69 13.80 -7.27
C LEU A 106 64.61 12.93 -7.96
N PRO A 107 64.91 11.74 -8.51
CA PRO A 107 63.88 10.90 -9.10
C PRO A 107 62.82 10.44 -8.08
N LEU A 108 63.23 10.12 -6.85
CA LEU A 108 62.31 9.75 -5.76
C LEU A 108 61.41 10.92 -5.35
N ALA A 109 61.95 12.14 -5.31
CA ALA A 109 61.17 13.34 -5.01
C ALA A 109 60.00 13.49 -6.00
N GLY A 110 60.24 13.27 -7.30
CA GLY A 110 59.20 13.29 -8.33
C GLY A 110 58.12 12.21 -8.14
N GLU A 111 58.49 10.99 -7.73
CA GLU A 111 57.52 9.92 -7.45
C GLU A 111 56.63 10.24 -6.24
N PHE A 112 57.20 10.85 -5.18
CA PHE A 112 56.44 11.30 -4.03
C PHE A 112 55.47 12.43 -4.38
N ASP A 113 55.88 13.37 -5.22
CA ASP A 113 55.04 14.48 -5.67
C ASP A 113 53.86 13.96 -6.52
N ALA A 114 54.13 13.06 -7.47
CA ALA A 114 53.09 12.40 -8.25
C ALA A 114 52.12 11.57 -7.38
N SER A 115 52.62 10.96 -6.31
CA SER A 115 51.79 10.23 -5.34
C SER A 115 50.95 11.20 -4.48
N ALA A 116 51.50 12.37 -4.15
CA ALA A 116 50.78 13.41 -3.44
C ALA A 116 49.61 13.97 -4.27
N GLU A 117 49.82 14.21 -5.57
CA GLU A 117 48.77 14.65 -6.50
C GLU A 117 47.64 13.61 -6.61
N GLN A 118 48.00 12.33 -6.76
CA GLN A 118 47.00 11.23 -6.79
C GLN A 118 46.19 11.15 -5.49
N ALA A 119 46.84 11.31 -4.34
CA ALA A 119 46.16 11.32 -3.04
C ALA A 119 45.21 12.53 -2.91
N SER A 120 45.62 13.70 -3.40
CA SER A 120 44.74 14.90 -3.46
C SER A 120 43.52 14.65 -4.34
N ALA A 121 43.71 14.13 -5.56
CA ALA A 121 42.64 13.82 -6.50
C ALA A 121 41.66 12.75 -5.96
N LEU A 122 42.17 11.79 -5.19
CA LEU A 122 41.34 10.83 -4.46
C LEU A 122 40.48 11.54 -3.40
N GLY A 123 41.08 12.45 -2.62
CA GLY A 123 40.36 13.28 -1.65
C GLY A 123 39.20 14.05 -2.28
N GLU A 124 39.44 14.73 -3.40
CA GLU A 124 38.40 15.44 -4.16
C GLU A 124 37.31 14.51 -4.71
N THR A 125 37.70 13.30 -5.12
CA THR A 125 36.74 12.28 -5.57
C THR A 125 35.84 11.82 -4.44
N LEU A 126 36.39 11.63 -3.24
CA LEU A 126 35.64 11.26 -2.06
C LEU A 126 34.71 12.39 -1.59
N ASP A 127 35.13 13.65 -1.69
CA ASP A 127 34.26 14.80 -1.42
C ASP A 127 33.06 14.84 -2.39
N ARG A 128 33.28 14.56 -3.68
CA ARG A 128 32.19 14.44 -4.67
C ARG A 128 31.25 13.28 -4.36
N VAL A 129 31.78 12.13 -3.93
CA VAL A 129 30.97 10.99 -3.49
C VAL A 129 30.15 11.35 -2.27
N GLY A 130 30.73 12.03 -1.27
CA GLY A 130 30.01 12.53 -0.10
C GLY A 130 28.84 13.45 -0.49
N GLY A 131 29.08 14.39 -1.42
CA GLY A 131 28.01 15.25 -1.95
C GLY A 131 26.89 14.47 -2.65
N SER A 132 27.24 13.45 -3.44
CA SER A 132 26.27 12.56 -4.10
C SER A 132 25.45 11.73 -3.10
N LEU A 133 26.08 11.27 -2.01
CA LEU A 133 25.39 10.55 -0.93
C LEU A 133 24.42 11.48 -0.20
N GLY A 134 24.81 12.71 0.10
CA GLY A 134 23.93 13.71 0.72
C GLY A 134 22.70 14.05 -0.13
N ALA A 135 22.86 14.16 -1.45
CA ALA A 135 21.73 14.34 -2.36
C ALA A 135 20.80 13.11 -2.37
N THR A 136 21.37 11.90 -2.48
CA THR A 136 20.61 10.64 -2.43
C THR A 136 19.83 10.50 -1.11
N ARG A 137 20.43 10.92 0.00
CA ARG A 137 19.81 10.93 1.32
C ARG A 137 18.60 11.86 1.38
N THR A 138 18.71 13.04 0.77
CA THR A 138 17.60 14.00 0.66
C THR A 138 16.44 13.39 -0.13
N ASP A 139 16.74 12.72 -1.25
CA ASP A 139 15.73 12.04 -2.07
C ASP A 139 15.05 10.89 -1.29
N VAL A 140 15.83 10.07 -0.58
CA VAL A 140 15.33 8.99 0.28
C VAL A 140 14.39 9.52 1.37
N THR A 141 14.74 10.65 1.99
CA THR A 141 13.89 11.30 3.00
C THR A 141 12.57 11.79 2.41
N SER A 142 12.60 12.34 1.18
CA SER A 142 11.40 12.76 0.46
C SER A 142 10.48 11.57 0.17
N ILE A 143 11.05 10.47 -0.35
CA ILE A 143 10.29 9.24 -0.62
C ILE A 143 9.70 8.66 0.67
N GLY A 144 10.45 8.67 1.78
CA GLY A 144 9.93 8.25 3.08
C GLY A 144 8.70 9.05 3.51
N THR A 145 8.74 10.38 3.33
CA THR A 145 7.60 11.27 3.63
C THR A 145 6.39 10.96 2.75
N GLU A 146 6.59 10.73 1.45
CA GLU A 146 5.51 10.35 0.52
C GLU A 146 4.90 8.99 0.87
N LEU A 147 5.70 8.04 1.33
CA LEU A 147 5.22 6.73 1.79
C LEU A 147 4.42 6.83 3.09
N ASP A 148 4.85 7.65 4.04
CA ASP A 148 4.09 7.93 5.26
C ASP A 148 2.73 8.55 4.92
N GLU A 149 2.71 9.53 4.00
CA GLU A 149 1.45 10.14 3.54
C GLU A 149 0.55 9.09 2.87
N LEU A 150 1.12 8.22 2.02
CA LEU A 150 0.38 7.13 1.39
C LEU A 150 -0.18 6.15 2.43
N SER A 151 0.59 5.81 3.48
CA SER A 151 0.13 4.94 4.57
C SER A 151 -1.06 5.57 5.30
N VAL A 152 -0.98 6.86 5.61
CA VAL A 152 -2.09 7.62 6.22
C VAL A 152 -3.32 7.64 5.31
N GLN A 153 -3.15 7.86 4.00
CA GLN A 153 -4.27 7.84 3.05
C GLN A 153 -4.91 6.45 2.94
N LEU A 154 -4.11 5.37 2.92
CA LEU A 154 -4.60 4.00 2.90
C LEU A 154 -5.32 3.62 4.20
N ALA A 155 -4.79 4.05 5.36
CA ALA A 155 -5.44 3.89 6.65
C ALA A 155 -6.77 4.66 6.68
N GLY A 156 -6.80 5.89 6.17
CA GLY A 156 -8.03 6.68 6.04
C GLY A 156 -9.06 6.03 5.11
N LEU A 157 -8.63 5.44 3.99
CA LEU A 157 -9.53 4.69 3.10
C LEU A 157 -10.05 3.42 3.76
N ARG A 158 -9.22 2.77 4.58
CA ARG A 158 -9.62 1.60 5.37
C ARG A 158 -10.66 1.99 6.40
N ASP A 159 -10.43 3.08 7.12
CA ASP A 159 -11.34 3.59 8.13
C ASP A 159 -12.64 4.10 7.49
N ALA A 160 -12.59 4.71 6.30
CA ALA A 160 -13.80 5.09 5.56
C ALA A 160 -14.61 3.87 5.08
N ASN A 161 -13.93 2.78 4.69
CA ASN A 161 -14.58 1.50 4.40
C ASN A 161 -15.00 0.75 5.68
N GLY A 162 -14.38 1.06 6.81
CA GLY A 162 -14.45 0.31 8.06
C GLY A 162 -15.17 1.03 9.21
N SER A 163 -15.61 2.27 9.04
CA SER A 163 -16.27 3.06 10.07
C SER A 163 -17.63 2.45 10.44
N GLY A 164 -17.60 1.50 11.39
CA GLY A 164 -18.62 1.30 12.40
C GLY A 164 -19.38 -0.03 12.39
N GLY A 165 -19.26 -0.85 11.36
CA GLY A 165 -19.88 -2.18 11.37
C GLY A 165 -19.29 -3.03 10.28
N THR A 166 -18.91 -4.26 10.62
CA THR A 166 -18.91 -5.38 9.66
C THR A 166 -20.08 -5.12 8.71
N ALA A 167 -19.81 -4.80 7.43
CA ALA A 167 -20.86 -4.39 6.49
C ALA A 167 -22.06 -5.29 6.76
N PRO A 168 -23.18 -4.76 7.32
CA PRO A 168 -24.16 -5.58 8.01
C PRO A 168 -24.53 -6.69 7.05
N PRO A 169 -24.33 -7.97 7.45
CA PRO A 169 -24.29 -9.05 6.50
C PRO A 169 -25.55 -8.92 5.63
N LEU A 170 -25.34 -8.71 4.34
CA LEU A 170 -26.43 -8.37 3.43
C LEU A 170 -27.38 -9.57 3.33
N ARG A 171 -26.85 -10.77 3.58
CA ARG A 171 -27.61 -12.02 3.62
C ARG A 171 -28.80 -11.98 4.60
N PRO A 172 -28.66 -11.73 5.92
CA PRO A 172 -29.81 -11.63 6.81
C PRO A 172 -30.76 -10.50 6.47
N PHE A 173 -30.28 -9.37 5.92
CA PHE A 173 -31.17 -8.31 5.44
C PHE A 173 -32.04 -8.77 4.26
N VAL A 174 -31.43 -9.44 3.28
CA VAL A 174 -32.13 -10.04 2.13
C VAL A 174 -33.09 -11.14 2.61
N ILE A 175 -32.68 -12.00 3.54
CA ILE A 175 -33.56 -13.04 4.12
C ILE A 175 -34.76 -12.42 4.84
N LEU A 176 -34.55 -11.35 5.61
CA LEU A 176 -35.62 -10.64 6.32
C LEU A 176 -36.61 -10.02 5.32
N LEU A 177 -36.10 -9.36 4.28
CA LEU A 177 -36.91 -8.77 3.21
C LEU A 177 -37.74 -9.83 2.46
N LEU A 178 -37.12 -10.96 2.10
CA LEU A 178 -37.80 -12.07 1.44
C LEU A 178 -38.86 -12.70 2.35
N SER A 179 -38.54 -12.85 3.63
CA SER A 179 -39.47 -13.37 4.64
C SER A 179 -40.68 -12.45 4.80
N TRP A 180 -40.46 -11.14 4.82
CA TRP A 180 -41.53 -10.13 4.84
C TRP A 180 -42.42 -10.21 3.60
N LEU A 181 -41.84 -10.39 2.41
CA LEU A 181 -42.57 -10.48 1.15
C LEU A 181 -43.31 -11.83 0.98
N LEU A 182 -42.83 -12.90 1.63
CA LEU A 182 -43.47 -14.20 1.63
C LEU A 182 -44.82 -14.20 2.35
N VAL A 183 -44.95 -13.45 3.45
CA VAL A 183 -46.18 -13.37 4.27
C VAL A 183 -47.42 -12.96 3.45
N PRO A 184 -47.44 -11.82 2.72
CA PRO A 184 -48.59 -11.43 1.91
C PRO A 184 -48.82 -12.37 0.71
N ALA A 185 -47.77 -12.96 0.14
CA ALA A 185 -47.89 -13.90 -0.97
C ALA A 185 -48.63 -15.19 -0.55
N VAL A 186 -48.22 -15.79 0.58
CA VAL A 186 -48.87 -16.97 1.16
C VAL A 186 -50.29 -16.63 1.64
N GLY A 187 -50.48 -15.46 2.26
CA GLY A 187 -51.79 -14.96 2.68
C GLY A 187 -52.79 -14.84 1.52
N GLY A 188 -52.37 -14.27 0.39
CA GLY A 188 -53.20 -14.16 -0.81
C GLY A 188 -53.56 -15.52 -1.41
N LEU A 189 -52.61 -16.46 -1.44
CA LEU A 189 -52.80 -17.82 -1.95
C LEU A 189 -53.80 -18.61 -1.11
N LEU A 190 -53.64 -18.59 0.22
CA LEU A 190 -54.53 -19.27 1.16
C LEU A 190 -55.94 -18.67 1.16
N ALA A 191 -56.06 -17.34 1.17
CA ALA A 191 -57.35 -16.66 1.10
C ALA A 191 -58.10 -16.97 -0.22
N GLY A 192 -57.36 -17.06 -1.34
CA GLY A 192 -57.94 -17.41 -2.64
C GLY A 192 -58.47 -18.85 -2.68
N LEU A 193 -57.68 -19.80 -2.17
CA LEU A 193 -58.07 -21.20 -2.02
C LEU A 193 -59.27 -21.38 -1.09
N ALA A 194 -59.32 -20.65 0.04
CA ALA A 194 -60.44 -20.70 0.98
C ALA A 194 -61.74 -20.17 0.35
N LEU A 195 -61.66 -19.14 -0.48
CA LEU A 195 -62.78 -18.58 -1.23
C LEU A 195 -63.34 -19.55 -2.29
N LEU A 196 -62.47 -20.33 -2.94
CA LEU A 196 -62.85 -21.38 -3.89
C LEU A 196 -63.46 -22.61 -3.20
N ARG A 197 -63.02 -22.93 -1.98
CA ARG A 197 -63.52 -24.06 -1.19
C ARG A 197 -64.85 -23.79 -0.48
N ARG A 198 -65.30 -22.54 -0.33
CA ARG A 198 -66.58 -22.25 0.31
C ARG A 198 -67.74 -22.76 -0.57
N PRO A 199 -68.52 -23.76 -0.10
CA PRO A 199 -69.64 -24.28 -0.86
C PRO A 199 -70.66 -23.16 -1.13
N ARG A 200 -71.25 -23.16 -2.32
CA ARG A 200 -72.39 -22.30 -2.64
C ARG A 200 -73.52 -22.70 -1.69
N THR A 201 -73.69 -21.98 -0.59
CA THR A 201 -74.96 -21.96 0.12
C THR A 201 -75.94 -21.24 -0.79
N SER A 202 -76.57 -22.01 -1.67
CA SER A 202 -77.76 -21.58 -2.40
C SER A 202 -78.84 -21.26 -1.34
N PRO A 203 -79.46 -20.07 -1.37
CA PRO A 203 -80.73 -19.86 -0.68
C PRO A 203 -81.83 -20.72 -1.32
#